data_AF-A0A7L0WR40-F1
#
_entry.id   AF-A0A7L0WR40-F1
#
_cell.length_a   1.000
_cell.length_b   1.000
_cell.length_c   1.000
_cell.angle_alpha   90.00
_cell.angle_beta   90.00
_cell.angle_gamma   90.00
#
_symmetry.space_group_name_H-M   'P 1'
#
loop_
_entity.id
_entity.type
_entity.pdbx_description
1 polymer ?
#
loop_
_entity_poly.entity_id
_entity_poly.type
_entity_poly.pdbx_seq_one_letter_code
_entity_poly.pdbx_strand_id
1 'polypeptide(L)' 'VSSKDEDFLDLSVDVEQNTSITHCLRGFSNTETLCSEYKYYCEQCRSKQEAQKR' A
#
# COMPACT_ATOMS: atom_id res chain seq x y z
N VAL A 1 -12.74 -8.04 3.44
CA VAL A 1 -12.01 -6.75 3.47
C VAL A 1 -11.54 -6.54 4.89
N SER A 2 -10.24 -6.36 5.09
CA SER A 2 -9.64 -6.03 6.39
C SER A 2 -9.27 -4.55 6.35
N SER A 3 -9.46 -3.82 7.45
CA SER A 3 -9.13 -2.40 7.58
C SER A 3 -8.29 -2.21 8.84
N LYS A 4 -7.26 -1.38 8.74
CA LYS A 4 -6.36 -1.00 9.83
C LYS A 4 -6.18 0.51 9.74
N ASP A 5 -6.45 1.20 10.84
CA ASP A 5 -6.18 2.62 11.00
C ASP A 5 -4.91 2.76 11.85
N GLU A 6 -3.88 3.42 11.31
CA GLU A 6 -2.59 3.62 11.97
C GLU A 6 -2.23 5.11 11.95
N ASP A 7 -1.77 5.64 13.10
CA ASP A 7 -1.24 7.00 13.20
C ASP A 7 0.16 7.06 12.57
N PHE A 8 0.47 8.16 11.87
CA PHE A 8 1.80 8.41 11.29
C PHE A 8 2.30 9.81 11.65
N LEU A 9 3.61 9.93 11.90
CA LEU A 9 4.27 11.21 12.18
C LEU A 9 4.79 11.87 10.90
N ASP A 10 5.26 11.06 9.96
CA ASP A 10 5.78 11.47 8.66
C ASP A 10 5.26 10.55 7.55
N LEU A 11 5.32 11.05 6.31
CA LEU A 11 4.89 10.32 5.12
C LEU A 11 6.07 10.16 4.16
N SER A 12 6.48 8.91 3.94
CA SER A 12 7.44 8.59 2.89
C SER A 12 6.73 8.52 1.54
N VAL A 13 7.12 9.39 0.61
CA VAL A 13 6.52 9.50 -0.72
C VAL A 13 7.62 9.41 -1.78
N ASP A 14 7.42 8.57 -2.78
CA ASP A 14 8.31 8.51 -3.94
C ASP A 14 8.18 9.79 -4.79
N VAL A 15 9.30 10.45 -5.06
CA VAL A 15 9.33 11.70 -5.83
C VAL A 15 9.70 11.41 -7.28
N GLU A 16 8.74 11.61 -8.18
CA GLU A 16 8.93 11.44 -9.61
C GLU A 16 9.38 12.76 -10.28
N GLN A 17 10.34 12.67 -11.20
CA GLN A 17 10.87 13.84 -11.91
C GLN A 17 9.79 14.55 -12.73
N ASN A 18 9.80 15.89 -12.70
CA ASN A 18 8.87 16.75 -13.45
C ASN A 18 7.40 16.57 -13.08
N THR A 19 7.11 16.05 -11.89
CA THR A 19 5.75 15.91 -11.36
C THR A 19 5.52 16.84 -10.17
N SER A 20 4.26 17.10 -9.83
CA SER A 20 3.90 17.87 -8.64
C SER A 20 3.81 16.98 -7.41
N ILE A 21 3.92 17.57 -6.22
CA ILE A 21 3.70 16.84 -4.96
C ILE A 21 2.31 16.20 -4.89
N THR A 22 1.29 16.87 -5.45
CA THR A 22 -0.08 16.33 -5.54
C THR A 22 -0.13 15.07 -6.40
N HIS A 23 0.69 14.97 -7.44
CA HIS A 23 0.81 13.75 -8.24
C HIS A 23 1.45 12.62 -7.43
N CYS A 24 2.57 12.90 -6.75
CA CYS A 24 3.28 11.92 -5.93
C CYS A 24 2.39 11.37 -4.78
N LEU A 25 1.61 12.24 -4.13
CA LEU A 25 0.66 11.85 -3.07
C LEU A 25 -0.50 10.97 -3.59
N ARG A 26 -0.92 11.17 -4.85
CA ARG A 26 -1.86 10.24 -5.50
C ARG A 26 -1.21 8.88 -5.71
N GLY A 27 0.08 8.87 -6.10
CA GLY A 27 0.90 7.66 -6.16
C GLY A 27 0.93 6.89 -4.84
N PHE A 28 1.21 7.59 -3.73
CA PHE A 28 1.18 7.01 -2.38
C PHE A 28 -0.18 6.38 -2.03
N SER A 29 -1.28 7.02 -2.45
CA SER A 29 -2.65 6.57 -2.15
C SER A 29 -3.21 5.56 -3.17
N ASN A 30 -2.40 5.13 -4.15
CA ASN A 30 -2.83 4.18 -5.16
C ASN A 30 -2.89 2.77 -4.58
N THR A 31 -3.78 1.96 -5.14
CA THR A 31 -3.87 0.55 -4.80
C THR A 31 -2.61 -0.18 -5.27
N GLU A 32 -1.85 -0.76 -4.34
CA GLU A 32 -0.74 -1.65 -4.62
C GLU A 32 -1.17 -3.12 -4.59
N THR A 33 -0.54 -3.95 -5.42
CA THR A 33 -0.76 -5.40 -5.41
C THR A 33 0.33 -6.08 -4.61
N LEU A 34 -0.06 -6.70 -3.50
CA LEU A 34 0.80 -7.49 -2.63
C LEU A 34 1.01 -8.88 -3.23
N CYS A 35 2.16 -9.10 -3.85
CA CYS A 35 2.51 -10.35 -4.52
C CYS A 35 3.89 -10.87 -4.09
N SER A 36 4.32 -12.02 -4.64
CA SER A 36 5.60 -12.67 -4.32
C SER A 36 5.80 -12.87 -2.80
N GLU A 37 6.86 -12.30 -2.22
CA GLU A 37 7.20 -12.36 -0.80
C GLU A 37 6.28 -11.49 0.09
N TYR A 38 5.65 -10.46 -0.49
CA TYR A 38 4.81 -9.45 0.18
C TYR A 38 3.33 -9.85 0.27
N LYS A 39 2.95 -11.07 -0.11
CA LYS A 39 1.58 -11.58 -0.01
C LYS A 39 0.99 -11.40 1.39
N TYR A 40 -0.27 -10.99 1.44
CA TYR A 40 -1.03 -10.80 2.67
C TYR A 40 -1.33 -12.14 3.34
N TYR A 41 -1.14 -12.24 4.66
CA TYR A 41 -1.54 -13.42 5.41
C TYR A 41 -3.03 -13.37 5.73
N CYS A 42 -3.80 -14.29 5.17
CA CYS A 42 -5.24 -14.39 5.42
C CYS A 42 -5.50 -15.38 6.55
N GLU A 43 -5.97 -14.87 7.70
CA GLU A 43 -6.32 -15.69 8.87
C GLU A 43 -7.40 -16.76 8.56
N GLN A 44 -8.34 -16.44 7.67
CA GLN A 44 -9.40 -17.36 7.25
C GLN A 44 -8.86 -18.52 6.40
N CYS A 45 -7.91 -18.24 5.50
CA CYS A 45 -7.31 -19.25 4.61
C CYS A 45 -6.06 -19.90 5.23
N ARG A 46 -5.59 -19.40 6.39
CA ARG A 46 -4.35 -19.78 7.08
C ARG A 46 -3.13 -19.84 6.15
N SER A 47 -3.06 -18.93 5.17
CA SER A 47 -2.04 -18.93 4.12
C SER A 47 -1.80 -17.54 3.54
N LYS A 48 -0.66 -17.36 2.87
CA LYS A 48 -0.30 -16.13 2.14
C LYS A 48 -1.05 -16.07 0.81
N GLN A 49 -1.80 -15.00 0.60
CA GLN A 49 -2.63 -14.75 -0.58
C GLN A 49 -2.23 -13.43 -1.24
N GLU A 50 -2.42 -13.36 -2.55
CA GLU A 50 -2.32 -12.09 -3.26
C GLU A 50 -3.45 -11.18 -2.81
N ALA A 51 -3.13 -9.91 -2.59
CA ALA A 51 -4.08 -8.94 -2.08
C ALA A 51 -3.82 -7.56 -2.68
N GLN A 52 -4.82 -6.70 -2.58
CA GLN A 52 -4.71 -5.29 -2.94
C GLN A 52 -4.75 -4.46 -1.66
N LYS A 53 -3.74 -3.62 -1.46
CA LYS A 53 -3.65 -2.67 -0.34
C LYS A 53 -3.83 -1.26 -0.89
N ARG A 54 -4.55 -0.44 -0.15
CA ARG A 54 -4.82 0.97 -0.45
C ARG A 54 -4.55 1.79 0.79
#